data_AF-A0A432JED4-F1
#
_entry.id   AF-A0A432JED4-F1
#
_cell.length_a   1.000
_cell.length_b   1.000
_cell.length_c   1.000
_cell.angle_alpha   90.00
_cell.angle_beta   90.00
_cell.angle_gamma   90.00
#
_symmetry.space_group_name_H-M   'P 1'
#
loop_
_entity.id
_entity.type
_entity.pdbx_description
1 polymer ?
#
loop_
_entity_poly.entity_id
_entity_poly.type
_entity_poly.pdbx_seq_one_letter_code
_entity_poly.pdbx_strand_id
1 'polypeptide(L)'
;MTTTGKTPRNTAKKTEETPCEYQAPESIEAVQELLRGQDYISDRALAVPIFLAMKLQRPLFLEGEAGVGKTEIARALANGLGTKLIRLQCYEGLDINQAVYEWNHTRQV
;
A
#
# COMPACT_ATOMS: atom_id res chain seq x y z
N MET A 1 -30.62 -42.11 23.95
CA MET A 1 -31.23 -40.77 23.82
C MET A 1 -30.14 -39.80 23.40
N THR A 2 -30.32 -39.27 22.19
CA THR A 2 -29.42 -38.42 21.42
C THR A 2 -29.30 -37.01 22.00
N THR A 3 -28.11 -36.40 21.95
CA THR A 3 -27.86 -35.23 21.09
C THR A 3 -26.38 -34.89 21.01
N THR A 4 -25.91 -35.02 19.78
CA THR A 4 -24.69 -34.56 19.14
C THR A 4 -24.42 -33.07 19.35
N GLY A 5 -23.30 -32.73 20.00
CA GLY A 5 -22.70 -31.40 19.93
C GLY A 5 -21.94 -31.24 18.61
N LYS A 6 -22.62 -30.73 17.58
CA LYS A 6 -22.01 -30.34 16.30
C LYS A 6 -21.60 -28.87 16.38
N THR A 7 -20.33 -28.62 16.72
CA THR A 7 -19.72 -27.30 16.57
C THR A 7 -19.56 -27.00 15.08
N PRO A 8 -20.11 -25.89 14.55
CA PRO A 8 -19.91 -25.51 13.17
C PRO A 8 -18.48 -24.98 12.96
N ARG A 9 -17.67 -25.82 12.32
CA ARG A 9 -16.76 -25.51 11.21
C ARG A 9 -16.83 -24.04 10.76
N ASN A 10 -15.98 -23.17 11.30
CA ASN A 10 -15.72 -21.87 10.66
C ASN A 10 -14.47 -21.98 9.79
N THR A 11 -14.78 -22.07 8.51
CA THR A 11 -13.94 -21.93 7.33
C THR A 11 -12.79 -20.94 7.52
N ALA A 12 -11.57 -21.47 7.50
CA ALA A 12 -10.39 -20.72 7.15
C ALA A 12 -10.66 -19.99 5.83
N LYS A 13 -10.72 -18.66 5.87
CA LYS A 13 -10.73 -17.84 4.67
C LYS A 13 -9.44 -18.17 3.93
N LYS A 14 -9.65 -18.84 2.80
CA LYS A 14 -8.68 -19.18 1.77
C LYS A 14 -7.94 -17.88 1.40
N THR A 15 -6.63 -17.83 1.68
CA THR A 15 -5.73 -16.85 1.09
C THR A 15 -5.64 -17.19 -0.39
N GLU A 16 -6.59 -16.69 -1.17
CA GLU A 16 -6.51 -16.75 -2.63
C GLU A 16 -5.55 -15.65 -3.07
N GLU A 17 -4.32 -16.07 -3.36
CA GLU A 17 -3.30 -15.27 -4.04
C GLU A 17 -3.84 -14.91 -5.44
N THR A 18 -4.64 -13.83 -5.47
CA THR A 18 -5.16 -13.22 -6.70
C THR A 18 -4.02 -12.42 -7.34
N PRO A 19 -3.85 -12.42 -8.67
CA PRO A 19 -2.86 -11.56 -9.31
C PRO A 19 -3.12 -10.13 -8.86
N CYS A 20 -2.10 -9.42 -8.37
CA CYS A 20 -2.21 -8.03 -7.97
C CYS A 20 -2.48 -7.16 -9.21
N GLU A 21 -3.69 -7.20 -9.75
CA GLU A 21 -4.14 -6.24 -10.74
C GLU A 21 -4.28 -4.89 -10.05
N TYR A 22 -3.44 -3.95 -10.48
CA TYR A 22 -3.52 -2.59 -10.01
C TYR A 22 -4.82 -1.96 -10.51
N GLN A 23 -5.79 -1.80 -9.62
CA GLN A 23 -7.04 -1.08 -9.91
C GLN A 23 -6.99 0.29 -9.25
N ALA A 24 -6.93 1.33 -10.08
CA ALA A 24 -7.02 2.70 -9.60
C ALA A 24 -8.48 3.01 -9.16
N PRO A 25 -8.66 3.74 -8.05
CA PRO A 25 -9.97 4.29 -7.66
C PRO A 25 -10.60 5.06 -8.81
N GLU A 26 -11.93 4.99 -8.92
CA GLU A 26 -12.66 5.63 -10.03
C GLU A 26 -12.97 7.11 -9.78
N SER A 27 -12.93 7.57 -8.53
CA SER A 27 -13.19 8.95 -8.14
C SER A 27 -12.33 9.43 -6.96
N ILE A 28 -12.39 10.74 -6.68
CA ILE A 28 -11.71 11.34 -5.53
C ILE A 28 -12.36 10.87 -4.22
N GLU A 29 -13.68 10.71 -4.22
CA GLU A 29 -14.45 10.24 -3.07
C GLU A 29 -14.08 8.79 -2.73
N ALA A 30 -13.83 7.96 -3.73
CA ALA A 30 -13.34 6.59 -3.52
C ALA A 30 -11.97 6.56 -2.82
N VAL A 31 -11.08 7.51 -3.13
CA VAL A 31 -9.79 7.67 -2.42
C VAL A 31 -10.01 8.09 -0.97
N GLN A 32 -10.93 9.03 -0.72
CA GLN A 32 -11.22 9.47 0.65
C GLN A 32 -11.82 8.35 1.49
N GLU A 33 -12.72 7.56 0.92
CA GLU A 33 -13.33 6.41 1.61
C GLU A 33 -12.30 5.30 1.86
N LEU A 34 -11.41 5.03 0.90
CA LEU A 34 -10.31 4.09 1.07
C LEU A 34 -9.40 4.50 2.23
N LEU A 35 -9.01 5.77 2.30
CA LEU A 35 -8.16 6.29 3.39
C LEU A 35 -8.90 6.28 4.73
N ARG A 36 -10.19 6.64 4.75
CA ARG A 36 -11.03 6.60 5.95
C ARG A 36 -11.16 5.18 6.50
N GLY A 37 -11.28 4.17 5.63
CA GLY A 37 -11.29 2.76 6.02
C GLY A 37 -9.98 2.28 6.65
N GLN A 38 -8.92 3.07 6.59
CA GLN A 38 -7.62 2.84 7.22
C GLN A 38 -7.34 3.85 8.35
N ASP A 39 -8.39 4.42 8.93
CA ASP A 39 -8.34 5.43 10.01
C ASP A 39 -7.53 6.70 9.64
N TYR A 40 -7.37 6.98 8.34
CA TYR A 40 -6.68 8.16 7.83
C TYR A 40 -7.68 9.19 7.29
N ILE A 41 -7.81 10.32 7.99
CA ILE A 41 -8.70 11.42 7.57
C ILE A 41 -7.93 12.32 6.59
N SER A 42 -8.35 12.30 5.32
CA SER A 42 -7.80 13.16 4.27
C SER A 42 -8.82 14.20 3.80
N ASP A 43 -8.33 15.42 3.55
CA ASP A 43 -9.10 16.45 2.88
C ASP A 43 -9.09 16.25 1.37
N ARG A 44 -9.90 17.05 0.66
CA ARG A 44 -9.96 16.98 -0.80
C ARG A 44 -8.64 17.40 -1.44
N ALA A 45 -7.91 18.33 -0.83
CA ALA A 45 -6.64 18.82 -1.36
C ALA A 45 -5.56 17.73 -1.40
N LEU A 46 -5.60 16.77 -0.48
CA LEU A 46 -4.74 15.58 -0.48
C LEU A 46 -5.29 14.44 -1.34
N ALA A 47 -6.61 14.24 -1.36
CA ALA A 47 -7.24 13.16 -2.12
C ALA A 47 -7.09 13.34 -3.65
N VAL A 48 -7.15 14.58 -4.15
CA VAL A 48 -7.00 14.89 -5.59
C VAL A 48 -5.63 14.48 -6.16
N PRO A 49 -4.48 14.91 -5.61
CA PRO A 49 -3.17 14.52 -6.14
C PRO A 49 -2.92 13.02 -6.02
N ILE A 50 -3.43 12.36 -4.98
CA ILE A 50 -3.37 10.90 -4.84
C ILE A 50 -4.17 10.22 -5.95
N PHE A 51 -5.42 10.64 -6.16
CA PHE A 51 -6.25 10.13 -7.24
C PHE A 51 -5.57 10.30 -8.60
N LEU A 52 -5.02 11.48 -8.88
CA LEU A 52 -4.30 11.75 -10.14
C LEU A 52 -3.03 10.92 -10.29
N ALA A 53 -2.22 10.81 -9.24
CA ALA A 53 -1.01 9.98 -9.25
C ALA A 53 -1.33 8.51 -9.57
N MET A 54 -2.40 7.99 -8.96
CA MET A 54 -2.88 6.64 -9.20
C MET A 54 -3.43 6.47 -10.62
N LYS A 55 -4.28 7.40 -11.08
CA LYS A 55 -4.88 7.34 -12.41
C LYS A 55 -3.86 7.49 -13.54
N LEU A 56 -2.85 8.34 -13.33
CA LEU A 56 -1.79 8.63 -14.32
C LEU A 56 -0.59 7.68 -14.20
N GLN A 57 -0.55 6.82 -13.18
CA GLN A 57 0.61 5.97 -12.89
C GLN A 57 1.91 6.78 -12.76
N ARG A 58 1.84 7.92 -12.05
CA ARG A 58 2.98 8.81 -11.83
C ARG A 58 3.39 8.81 -10.35
N PRO A 59 4.70 8.84 -10.05
CA PRO A 59 5.17 8.99 -8.67
C PRO A 59 4.63 10.26 -8.03
N LEU A 60 4.29 10.17 -6.74
CA LEU A 60 3.83 11.29 -5.93
C LEU A 60 4.88 11.62 -4.87
N PHE A 61 5.27 12.89 -4.80
CA PHE A 61 6.14 13.41 -3.74
C PHE A 61 5.32 14.25 -2.77
N LEU A 62 5.49 14.03 -1.46
CA LEU A 62 4.67 14.64 -0.41
C LEU A 62 5.50 15.57 0.48
N GLU A 63 5.37 16.87 0.24
CA GLU A 63 5.97 17.95 1.04
C GLU A 63 5.05 18.40 2.18
N GLY A 64 5.58 19.14 3.17
CA GLY A 64 4.87 19.52 4.40
C GLY A 64 5.69 19.28 5.68
N GLU A 65 5.16 19.73 6.81
CA GLU A 65 5.87 19.73 8.09
C GLU A 65 6.10 18.33 8.68
N ALA A 66 7.05 18.22 9.59
CA ALA A 66 7.25 16.99 10.35
C ALA A 66 6.00 16.71 11.20
N GLY A 67 5.49 15.48 11.14
CA GLY A 67 4.33 15.06 11.95
C GLY A 67 2.96 15.15 11.26
N VAL A 68 2.86 15.64 10.01
CA VAL A 68 1.58 15.73 9.27
C VAL A 68 1.08 14.41 8.67
N GLY A 69 1.64 13.26 9.07
CA GLY A 69 1.17 11.95 8.60
C GLY A 69 1.72 11.47 7.25
N LYS A 70 2.81 12.04 6.73
CA LYS A 70 3.44 11.64 5.44
C LYS A 70 3.82 10.16 5.34
N THR A 71 4.23 9.56 6.46
CA THR A 71 4.56 8.13 6.51
C THR A 71 3.30 7.29 6.62
N GLU A 72 2.30 7.80 7.35
CA GLU A 72 1.07 7.08 7.63
C GLU A 72 0.17 7.00 6.40
N ILE A 73 0.16 8.03 5.55
CA ILE A 73 -0.57 7.98 4.28
C ILE A 73 -0.06 6.86 3.36
N ALA A 74 1.25 6.63 3.32
CA ALA A 74 1.83 5.54 2.52
C ALA A 74 1.40 4.17 3.06
N ARG A 75 1.29 4.04 4.39
CA ARG A 75 0.76 2.83 5.05
C ARG A 75 -0.72 2.63 4.77
N ALA A 76 -1.52 3.68 4.93
CA ALA A 76 -2.96 3.66 4.67
C ALA A 76 -3.24 3.28 3.21
N LEU A 77 -2.52 3.87 2.25
CA LEU A 77 -2.67 3.52 0.84
C LEU A 77 -2.29 2.06 0.56
N ALA A 78 -1.17 1.58 1.09
CA ALA A 78 -0.74 0.20 0.89
C ALA A 78 -1.77 -0.80 1.44
N ASN A 79 -2.26 -0.58 2.66
CA ASN A 79 -3.27 -1.42 3.29
C ASN A 79 -4.61 -1.36 2.54
N GLY A 80 -5.08 -0.16 2.18
CA GLY A 80 -6.34 0.04 1.49
C GLY A 80 -6.36 -0.56 0.07
N LEU A 81 -5.20 -0.66 -0.57
CA LEU A 81 -5.05 -1.30 -1.88
C LEU A 81 -4.65 -2.78 -1.80
N GLY A 82 -4.41 -3.32 -0.60
CA GLY A 82 -3.90 -4.67 -0.42
C GLY A 82 -2.51 -4.89 -1.04
N THR A 83 -1.70 -3.83 -1.15
CA THR A 83 -0.37 -3.88 -1.77
C THR A 83 0.74 -3.90 -0.73
N LYS A 84 1.91 -4.41 -1.12
CA LYS A 84 3.09 -4.42 -0.25
C LYS A 84 3.69 -3.02 -0.15
N LEU A 85 3.77 -2.47 1.07
CA LEU A 85 4.55 -1.25 1.34
C LEU A 85 6.04 -1.57 1.38
N ILE A 86 6.81 -0.98 0.46
CA ILE A 86 8.28 -1.02 0.49
C ILE A 86 8.77 0.32 1.04
N ARG A 87 9.51 0.28 2.17
CA ARG A 87 10.06 1.46 2.82
C ARG A 87 11.57 1.48 2.68
N LEU A 88 12.09 2.45 1.92
CA LEU A 88 13.52 2.73 1.82
C LEU A 88 13.83 3.98 2.65
N GLN A 89 14.67 3.85 3.67
CA GLN A 89 15.15 4.99 4.45
C GLN A 89 16.36 5.60 3.75
N CYS A 90 16.24 6.85 3.30
CA CYS A 90 17.37 7.61 2.77
C CYS A 90 18.14 8.26 3.92
N TYR A 91 19.45 8.01 3.98
CA TYR A 91 20.38 8.62 4.93
C TYR A 91 21.69 8.96 4.20
N GLU A 92 22.51 9.85 4.75
CA GLU A 92 23.81 10.16 4.16
C GLU A 92 24.69 8.90 4.08
N GLY A 93 25.12 8.54 2.87
CA GLY A 93 25.90 7.32 2.62
C GLY A 93 25.12 6.14 2.05
N LEU A 94 23.82 6.29 1.77
CA LEU A 94 23.07 5.30 0.97
C LEU A 94 23.61 5.30 -0.47
N ASP A 95 24.36 4.26 -0.83
CA ASP A 95 24.89 4.05 -2.19
C ASP A 95 23.90 3.23 -3.05
N ILE A 96 23.96 3.41 -4.37
CA ILE A 96 23.12 2.72 -5.36
C ILE A 96 23.26 1.20 -5.21
N ASN A 97 24.48 0.71 -4.94
CA ASN A 97 24.76 -0.71 -4.71
C ASN A 97 24.06 -1.28 -3.47
N GLN A 98 23.72 -0.44 -2.49
CA GLN A 98 22.98 -0.85 -1.29
C GLN A 98 21.46 -0.74 -1.49
N ALA A 99 20.99 0.18 -2.35
CA ALA A 99 19.57 0.42 -2.60
C ALA A 99 18.97 -0.47 -3.70
N VAL A 100 19.77 -0.80 -4.72
CA VAL A 100 19.41 -1.69 -5.82
C VAL A 100 20.42 -2.83 -5.79
N TYR A 101 19.96 -4.04 -5.46
CA TYR A 101 20.81 -5.21 -5.63
C TYR A 101 21.24 -5.25 -7.11
N GLU A 102 22.54 -5.07 -7.38
CA GLU A 102 23.06 -5.09 -8.75
C GLU A 102 22.89 -6.51 -9.30
N TRP A 103 21.78 -6.78 -9.99
CA TRP A 103 21.65 -7.99 -10.80
C TRP A 103 22.36 -7.79 -12.12
N ASN A 104 23.70 -7.75 -12.07
CA ASN A 104 24.54 -7.87 -13.26
C ASN A 104 25.91 -8.47 -12.93
N HIS A 105 25.94 -9.60 -12.22
CA HIS A 105 27.09 -10.50 -12.31
C HIS A 105 26.99 -11.34 -13.61
N THR A 106 26.92 -10.67 -14.77
CA THR A 106 27.18 -11.35 -16.04
C THR A 106 28.67 -11.65 -16.10
N ARG A 107 29.02 -12.90 -15.76
CA ARG A 107 30.28 -13.60 -16.09
C ARG A 107 31.58 -13.03 -15.54
N GLN A 108 32.16 -13.74 -14.57
CA GLN A 108 33.60 -13.96 -14.36
C GLN A 108 33.71 -14.90 -13.16
N VAL A 109 34.08 -16.19 -13.26
CA VAL A 109 34.81 -16.95 -14.30
C VAL A 109 34.17 -18.33 -14.45
#